data_AF-A0A502VML5-F1
#
_entry.id   AF-A0A502VML5-F1
#
_cell.length_a   1.000
_cell.length_b   1.000
_cell.length_c   1.000
_cell.angle_alpha   90.00
_cell.angle_beta   90.00
_cell.angle_gamma   90.00
#
_symmetry.space_group_name_H-M   'P 1'
#
loop_
_entity.id
_entity.type
_entity.pdbx_description
1 polymer ?
#
loop_
_entity_poly.entity_id
_entity_poly.type
_entity_poly.pdbx_seq_one_letter_code
_entity_poly.pdbx_strand_id
1 'polypeptide(L)'
;MKAVLGLVCGFVLTLAVFGSGLGFAAWLLAAKPPRQATATVSVAELWTKKARPVNKAGQGLERLPAAQPAPPDIPAKPPETPPDPTVTGAIAPKATDLPRPHLAWCASRYRSYHPDDNSYLSYSGQLRPCISPYLEAAGQAGQPAAGDGGENGAGLGVYLADDDGEALSADHVDSCFSRYRSYRPEDNSYQPYSGGPRRQCQ
;
A
#
# COMPACT_ATOMS: atom_id res chain seq x y z
N MET A 1 22.82 -43.42 -74.64
CA MET A 1 23.23 -42.11 -74.06
C MET A 1 22.07 -41.32 -73.48
N LYS A 2 20.99 -41.03 -74.23
CA LYS A 2 19.85 -40.22 -73.74
C LYS A 2 19.12 -40.80 -72.51
N ALA A 3 18.91 -42.12 -72.47
CA ALA A 3 18.25 -42.78 -71.33
C ALA A 3 19.08 -42.76 -70.04
N VAL A 4 20.40 -42.94 -70.16
CA VAL A 4 21.33 -42.85 -69.03
C VAL A 4 21.40 -41.42 -68.49
N LEU A 5 21.38 -40.42 -69.37
CA LEU A 5 21.34 -39.02 -68.99
C LEU A 5 20.06 -38.66 -68.23
N GLY A 6 18.91 -39.19 -68.67
CA GLY A 6 17.63 -39.01 -67.96
C GLY A 6 17.63 -39.61 -66.55
N LEU A 7 18.21 -40.80 -66.38
CA LEU A 7 18.30 -41.47 -65.08
C LEU A 7 19.22 -40.72 -64.11
N VAL A 8 20.38 -40.26 -64.58
CA VAL A 8 21.32 -39.46 -63.77
C VAL A 8 20.69 -38.11 -63.39
N CYS A 9 20.01 -37.44 -64.33
CA CYS A 9 19.35 -36.18 -64.05
C CYS A 9 18.21 -36.33 -63.02
N GLY A 10 17.42 -37.39 -63.13
CA GLY A 10 16.39 -37.73 -62.15
C GLY A 10 16.96 -37.98 -60.75
N PHE A 11 18.07 -38.73 -60.65
CA PHE A 11 18.73 -39.00 -59.37
C PHE A 11 19.34 -37.74 -58.73
N VAL A 12 19.90 -36.83 -59.54
CA VAL A 12 20.41 -35.55 -59.05
C VAL A 12 19.28 -34.65 -58.54
N LEU A 13 18.14 -34.60 -59.25
CA LEU A 13 16.98 -33.83 -58.82
C LEU A 13 16.38 -34.35 -57.50
N THR A 14 16.26 -35.67 -57.33
CA THR A 14 15.76 -36.24 -56.06
C THR A 14 16.70 -35.97 -54.90
N LEU A 15 18.02 -36.08 -55.10
CA LEU A 15 19.02 -35.71 -54.09
C LEU A 15 18.95 -34.23 -53.72
N ALA A 16 18.75 -33.34 -54.70
CA ALA A 16 18.64 -31.91 -54.45
C ALA A 16 17.40 -31.59 -53.58
N VAL A 17 16.24 -32.19 -53.90
CA VAL A 17 15.02 -32.02 -53.10
C VAL A 17 15.23 -32.55 -51.68
N PHE A 18 15.79 -33.75 -51.52
CA PHE A 18 16.06 -34.33 -50.21
C PHE A 18 17.06 -33.50 -49.38
N GLY A 19 18.16 -33.05 -50.00
CA GLY A 19 19.16 -32.21 -49.36
C GLY A 19 18.59 -30.87 -48.90
N SER A 20 17.74 -30.24 -49.72
CA SER A 20 17.08 -28.98 -49.36
C SER A 20 16.12 -29.15 -48.18
N GLY A 21 15.34 -30.24 -48.15
CA GLY A 21 14.43 -30.55 -47.05
C GLY A 21 15.18 -30.82 -45.75
N LEU A 22 16.28 -31.57 -45.80
CA LEU A 22 17.11 -31.84 -44.63
C LEU A 22 17.77 -30.56 -44.09
N GLY A 23 18.28 -29.70 -44.99
CA GLY A 23 18.83 -28.40 -44.62
C GLY A 23 17.79 -27.48 -43.99
N PHE A 24 16.57 -27.44 -44.53
CA PHE A 24 15.47 -26.65 -43.98
C PHE A 24 15.01 -27.15 -42.59
N ALA A 25 14.89 -28.47 -42.42
CA ALA A 25 14.57 -29.06 -41.12
C ALA A 25 15.64 -28.76 -40.06
N ALA A 26 16.91 -28.88 -40.43
CA ALA A 26 18.02 -28.52 -39.54
C ALA A 26 18.00 -27.03 -39.16
N TRP A 27 17.68 -26.16 -40.11
CA TRP A 27 17.54 -24.72 -39.84
C TRP A 27 16.39 -24.42 -38.88
N LEU A 28 15.22 -25.04 -39.05
CA LEU A 28 14.09 -24.88 -38.13
C LEU A 28 14.40 -25.36 -36.70
N LEU A 29 15.18 -26.44 -36.56
CA LEU A 29 15.60 -26.95 -35.25
C LEU A 29 16.69 -26.10 -34.60
N ALA A 30 17.59 -25.51 -35.40
CA ALA A 30 18.66 -24.64 -34.91
C ALA A 30 18.17 -23.20 -34.62
N ALA A 31 17.06 -22.79 -35.24
CA ALA A 31 16.42 -21.51 -34.95
C ALA A 31 16.01 -21.48 -33.48
N LYS A 32 16.66 -20.62 -32.70
CA LYS A 32 16.38 -20.46 -31.28
C LYS A 32 14.93 -20.02 -31.11
N PRO A 33 14.03 -20.83 -30.51
CA PRO A 33 12.66 -20.41 -30.34
C PRO A 33 12.64 -19.15 -29.45
N PRO A 34 11.84 -18.13 -29.79
CA PRO A 34 11.60 -17.03 -28.87
C PRO A 34 11.08 -17.63 -27.58
N ARG A 35 11.75 -17.34 -26.45
CA ARG A 35 11.31 -17.85 -25.15
C ARG A 35 9.88 -17.36 -24.91
N GLN A 36 8.91 -18.25 -25.02
CA GLN A 36 7.55 -18.00 -24.60
C GLN A 36 7.49 -18.31 -23.10
N ALA A 37 7.28 -17.28 -22.29
CA ALA A 37 7.05 -17.46 -20.87
C ALA A 37 5.70 -18.18 -20.70
N THR A 38 5.74 -19.40 -20.19
CA THR A 38 4.52 -20.13 -19.81
C THR A 38 3.96 -19.55 -18.50
N ALA A 39 2.65 -19.61 -18.30
CA ALA A 39 1.96 -18.97 -17.17
C ALA A 39 2.36 -19.49 -15.77
N THR A 40 3.19 -20.53 -15.70
CA THR A 40 3.66 -21.17 -14.46
C THR A 40 5.10 -20.79 -14.09
N VAL A 41 5.71 -19.86 -14.82
CA VAL A 41 7.12 -19.50 -14.67
C VAL A 41 7.32 -18.54 -13.48
N SER A 42 8.29 -18.85 -12.62
CA SER A 42 8.73 -18.02 -11.49
C SER A 42 8.97 -16.57 -11.92
N VAL A 43 8.57 -15.60 -11.08
CA VAL A 43 8.75 -14.16 -11.33
C VAL A 43 10.19 -13.82 -11.71
N ALA A 44 11.18 -14.53 -11.18
CA ALA A 44 12.60 -14.32 -11.49
C ALA A 44 12.95 -14.62 -12.96
N GLU A 45 12.24 -15.53 -13.61
CA GLU A 45 12.44 -15.88 -15.02
C GLU A 45 11.73 -14.93 -16.00
N LEU A 46 10.80 -14.09 -15.51
CA LEU A 46 10.20 -13.00 -16.30
C LEU A 46 11.22 -11.88 -16.60
N TRP A 47 12.28 -11.77 -15.79
CA TRP A 47 13.29 -10.74 -15.95
C TRP A 47 14.42 -11.18 -16.90
N THR A 48 14.86 -10.26 -17.76
CA THR A 48 15.96 -10.54 -18.69
C THR A 48 17.27 -10.79 -17.94
N LYS A 49 17.89 -11.97 -18.10
CA LYS A 49 19.20 -12.30 -17.50
C LYS A 49 20.34 -11.31 -17.83
N LYS A 50 20.22 -10.55 -18.93
CA LYS A 50 21.19 -9.52 -19.33
C LYS A 50 20.47 -8.17 -19.40
N ALA A 51 20.87 -7.23 -18.55
CA ALA A 51 20.40 -5.86 -18.65
C ALA A 51 20.91 -5.23 -19.96
N ARG A 52 20.00 -4.64 -20.74
CA ARG A 52 20.37 -3.77 -21.88
C ARG A 52 20.04 -2.32 -21.51
N PRO A 53 20.97 -1.37 -21.71
CA PRO A 53 20.68 0.03 -21.47
C PRO A 53 19.63 0.52 -22.47
N VAL A 54 18.63 1.24 -21.97
CA VAL A 54 17.57 1.84 -22.78
C VAL A 54 18.14 3.09 -23.46
N ASN A 55 18.12 3.13 -24.80
CA ASN A 55 18.49 4.32 -25.55
C ASN A 55 17.36 5.35 -25.47
N LYS A 56 17.53 6.36 -24.62
CA LYS A 56 16.54 7.43 -24.41
C LYS A 56 16.37 8.34 -25.62
N ALA A 57 17.44 8.55 -26.40
CA ALA A 57 17.43 9.45 -27.56
C ALA A 57 16.66 8.88 -28.77
N GLY A 58 16.50 7.55 -28.84
CA GLY A 58 15.71 6.88 -29.87
C GLY A 58 14.25 6.63 -29.50
N GLN A 59 13.79 7.11 -28.34
CA GLN A 59 12.40 6.92 -27.92
C GLN A 59 11.53 7.97 -28.64
N GLY A 60 10.83 7.54 -29.70
CA GLY A 60 9.77 8.32 -30.34
C GLY A 60 8.54 8.40 -29.43
N LEU A 61 8.68 9.11 -28.32
CA LEU A 61 7.63 9.28 -27.32
C LEU A 61 6.49 10.09 -27.94
N GLU A 62 5.48 9.40 -28.48
CA GLU A 62 4.23 10.03 -28.85
C GLU A 62 3.43 10.30 -27.58
N ARG A 63 3.06 11.56 -27.38
CA ARG A 63 2.16 11.92 -26.29
C ARG A 63 0.79 11.37 -26.66
N LEU A 64 0.43 10.25 -26.04
CA LEU A 64 -0.94 9.81 -26.05
C LEU A 64 -1.81 10.97 -25.53
N PRO A 65 -2.95 11.26 -26.19
CA PRO A 65 -3.88 12.23 -25.67
C PRO A 65 -4.19 11.85 -24.22
N ALA A 66 -4.38 12.86 -23.35
CA ALA A 66 -4.83 12.61 -21.99
C ALA A 66 -5.99 11.62 -22.08
N ALA A 67 -5.89 10.52 -21.33
CA ALA A 67 -6.94 9.51 -21.27
C ALA A 67 -8.25 10.27 -21.16
N GLN A 68 -9.17 9.99 -22.11
CA GLN A 68 -10.48 10.63 -22.11
C GLN A 68 -10.99 10.62 -20.67
N PRO A 69 -11.50 11.75 -20.15
CA PRO A 69 -12.12 11.74 -18.84
C PRO A 69 -13.06 10.54 -18.78
N ALA A 70 -12.96 9.79 -17.69
CA ALA A 70 -13.82 8.64 -17.43
C ALA A 70 -15.25 8.97 -17.91
N PRO A 71 -15.93 8.07 -18.65
CA PRO A 71 -17.31 8.30 -19.04
C PRO A 71 -18.10 8.82 -17.83
N PRO A 72 -18.94 9.85 -17.98
CA PRO A 72 -19.70 10.42 -16.86
C PRO A 72 -20.59 9.37 -16.17
N ASP A 73 -20.81 8.23 -16.82
CA ASP A 73 -21.59 7.10 -16.36
C ASP A 73 -20.72 5.92 -15.85
N ILE A 74 -19.50 6.16 -15.35
CA ILE A 74 -18.96 5.21 -14.37
C ILE A 74 -19.81 5.42 -13.11
N PRO A 75 -20.72 4.50 -12.74
CA PRO A 75 -21.43 4.63 -11.49
C PRO A 75 -20.37 4.77 -10.40
N ALA A 76 -20.49 5.80 -9.56
CA ALA A 76 -19.71 5.88 -8.34
C ALA A 76 -19.75 4.50 -7.69
N LYS A 77 -18.58 3.97 -7.30
CA LYS A 77 -18.50 2.70 -6.57
C LYS A 77 -19.63 2.74 -5.54
N PRO A 78 -20.59 1.80 -5.57
CA PRO A 78 -21.71 1.83 -4.64
C PRO A 78 -21.15 2.05 -3.25
N PRO A 79 -21.75 2.93 -2.42
CA PRO A 79 -21.35 3.02 -1.02
C PRO A 79 -21.29 1.59 -0.51
N GLU A 80 -20.09 1.20 -0.09
CA GLU A 80 -19.76 -0.18 0.25
C GLU A 80 -20.82 -0.63 1.24
N THR A 81 -21.64 -1.59 0.85
CA THR A 81 -22.67 -2.18 1.71
C THR A 81 -22.00 -2.48 3.04
N PRO A 82 -22.62 -2.14 4.19
CA PRO A 82 -22.05 -2.45 5.49
C PRO A 82 -21.53 -3.88 5.46
N PRO A 83 -20.23 -4.11 5.72
CA PRO A 83 -19.67 -5.45 5.63
C PRO A 83 -20.43 -6.33 6.61
N ASP A 84 -20.92 -7.45 6.08
CA ASP A 84 -21.55 -8.51 6.83
C ASP A 84 -20.63 -8.86 8.03
N PRO A 85 -21.09 -8.72 9.29
CA PRO A 85 -20.23 -8.85 10.48
C PRO A 85 -19.64 -10.27 10.64
N THR A 86 -20.01 -11.19 9.76
CA THR A 86 -19.49 -12.55 9.62
C THR A 86 -18.15 -12.65 8.88
N VAL A 87 -17.63 -11.57 8.29
CA VAL A 87 -16.27 -11.52 7.74
C VAL A 87 -15.34 -10.81 8.72
N THR A 88 -14.46 -11.58 9.37
CA THR A 88 -13.43 -11.10 10.30
C THR A 88 -12.34 -10.29 9.59
N GLY A 89 -12.69 -9.10 9.11
CA GLY A 89 -11.76 -8.00 8.83
C GLY A 89 -12.08 -6.91 9.84
N ALA A 90 -11.16 -6.63 10.76
CA ALA A 90 -11.34 -5.55 11.73
C ALA A 90 -11.67 -4.25 10.99
N ILE A 91 -12.91 -3.77 11.15
CA ILE A 91 -13.33 -2.46 10.66
C ILE A 91 -12.47 -1.46 11.43
N ALA A 92 -11.53 -0.82 10.73
CA ALA A 92 -10.76 0.25 11.32
C ALA A 92 -11.74 1.37 11.72
N PRO A 93 -11.63 1.94 12.93
CA PRO A 93 -12.47 3.07 13.33
C PRO A 93 -12.26 4.21 12.33
N LYS A 94 -13.36 4.78 11.86
CA LYS A 94 -13.33 5.91 10.93
C LYS A 94 -12.74 7.13 11.65
N ALA A 95 -12.02 7.99 10.92
CA ALA A 95 -11.42 9.22 11.46
C ALA A 95 -12.32 10.06 12.38
N THR A 96 -13.62 10.07 12.10
CA THR A 96 -14.63 10.81 12.86
C THR A 96 -14.79 10.32 14.30
N ASP A 97 -14.44 9.08 14.60
CA ASP A 97 -14.54 8.48 15.93
C ASP A 97 -13.20 8.51 16.70
N LEU A 98 -12.13 8.99 16.06
CA LEU A 98 -10.79 9.02 16.64
C LEU A 98 -10.48 10.36 17.29
N PRO A 99 -9.83 10.39 18.46
CA PRO A 99 -9.50 11.62 19.14
C PRO A 99 -8.51 12.45 18.30
N ARG A 100 -8.77 13.74 18.13
CA ARG A 100 -7.87 14.70 17.44
C ARG A 100 -6.37 14.59 17.81
N PRO A 101 -5.95 14.43 19.08
CA PRO A 101 -4.54 14.20 19.42
C PRO A 101 -3.92 12.97 18.78
N HIS A 102 -4.67 11.86 18.66
CA HIS A 102 -4.21 10.64 18.01
C HIS A 102 -3.90 10.91 16.54
N LEU A 103 -4.84 11.56 15.85
CA LEU A 103 -4.68 11.91 14.43
C LEU A 103 -3.47 12.83 14.20
N ALA A 104 -3.29 13.85 15.04
CA ALA A 104 -2.15 14.78 14.94
C ALA A 104 -0.80 14.07 15.20
N TRP A 105 -0.76 13.20 16.20
CA TRP A 105 0.44 12.41 16.49
C TRP A 105 0.79 11.44 15.35
N CYS A 106 -0.21 10.72 14.82
CA CYS A 106 0.01 9.79 13.71
C CYS A 106 0.45 10.51 12.43
N ALA A 107 -0.17 11.65 12.10
CA ALA A 107 0.18 12.45 10.93
C ALA A 107 1.60 13.04 11.02
N SER A 108 2.06 13.44 12.21
CA SER A 108 3.43 13.93 12.40
C SER A 108 4.47 12.81 12.37
N ARG A 109 4.13 11.63 12.88
CA ARG A 109 5.06 10.49 12.97
C ARG A 109 5.21 9.71 11.66
N TYR A 110 4.13 9.58 10.88
CA TYR A 110 4.12 8.78 9.65
C TYR A 110 3.73 9.65 8.45
N ARG A 111 4.68 9.88 7.54
CA ARG A 111 4.47 10.71 6.34
C ARG A 111 3.41 10.16 5.37
N SER A 112 3.15 8.84 5.42
CA SER A 112 2.16 8.13 4.61
C SER A 112 0.86 7.84 5.37
N TYR A 113 0.59 8.56 6.46
CA TYR A 113 -0.61 8.37 7.25
C TYR A 113 -1.86 8.89 6.54
N HIS A 114 -2.90 8.07 6.53
CA HIS A 114 -4.23 8.41 6.05
C HIS A 114 -5.17 8.52 7.25
N PRO A 115 -5.76 9.70 7.52
CA PRO A 115 -6.59 9.91 8.69
C PRO A 115 -7.90 9.12 8.61
N ASP A 116 -8.50 8.99 7.41
CA ASP A 116 -9.82 8.39 7.16
C ASP A 116 -9.97 6.99 7.75
N ASP A 117 -8.94 6.15 7.55
CA ASP A 117 -8.93 4.73 7.92
C ASP A 117 -7.87 4.39 8.99
N ASN A 118 -7.27 5.40 9.62
CA ASN A 118 -6.19 5.26 10.60
C ASN A 118 -5.02 4.36 10.14
N SER A 119 -4.60 4.48 8.88
CA SER A 119 -3.61 3.57 8.29
C SER A 119 -2.35 4.28 7.80
N TYR A 120 -1.21 3.59 7.84
CA TYR A 120 0.06 4.06 7.28
C TYR A 120 0.81 2.94 6.55
N LEU A 121 1.66 3.32 5.59
CA LEU A 121 2.56 2.37 4.91
C LEU A 121 3.82 2.14 5.74
N SER A 122 4.05 0.90 6.13
CA SER A 122 5.29 0.47 6.78
C SER A 122 6.48 0.49 5.81
N TYR A 123 7.69 0.39 6.34
CA TYR A 123 8.91 0.29 5.52
C TYR A 123 8.94 -0.97 4.63
N SER A 124 8.24 -2.04 5.04
CA SER A 124 8.07 -3.26 4.23
C SER A 124 6.98 -3.14 3.16
N GLY A 125 6.34 -1.97 3.02
CA GLY A 125 5.26 -1.73 2.06
C GLY A 125 3.89 -2.26 2.48
N GLN A 126 3.73 -2.67 3.75
CA GLN A 126 2.46 -3.15 4.27
C GLN A 126 1.66 -2.00 4.90
N LEU A 127 0.35 -1.96 4.64
CA LEU A 127 -0.57 -1.06 5.36
C LEU A 127 -0.74 -1.56 6.79
N ARG A 128 -0.54 -0.66 7.77
CA ARG A 128 -0.70 -0.95 9.20
C ARG A 128 -1.54 0.12 9.88
N PRO A 129 -2.37 -0.23 10.87
CA PRO A 129 -3.08 0.76 11.67
C PRO A 129 -2.09 1.54 12.56
N CYS A 130 -2.33 2.83 12.75
CA CYS A 130 -1.55 3.63 13.70
C CYS A 130 -2.03 3.38 15.13
N ILE A 131 -1.09 3.15 16.05
CA ILE A 131 -1.35 3.04 17.48
C ILE A 131 -0.59 4.19 18.15
N SER A 132 -1.33 5.13 18.74
CA SER A 132 -0.74 6.20 19.54
C SER A 132 -1.10 6.01 21.02
N PRO A 133 -0.30 6.54 21.95
CA PRO A 133 -0.67 6.60 23.37
C PRO A 133 -2.04 7.25 23.61
N TYR A 134 -2.41 8.25 22.80
CA TYR A 134 -3.70 8.94 22.90
C TYR A 134 -4.93 8.12 22.49
N LEU A 135 -4.73 6.94 21.90
CA LEU A 135 -5.84 6.06 21.50
C LEU A 135 -6.42 5.33 22.72
N GLU A 136 -5.56 4.91 23.65
CA GLU A 136 -5.94 4.16 24.86
C GLU A 136 -6.69 5.06 25.84
N ALA A 137 -6.21 6.31 26.02
CA ALA A 137 -6.87 7.32 26.84
C ALA A 137 -8.32 7.63 26.41
N ALA A 138 -8.57 7.66 25.10
CA ALA A 138 -9.91 7.93 24.56
C ALA A 138 -10.85 6.72 24.66
N GLY A 139 -10.32 5.48 24.68
CA GLY A 139 -11.12 4.27 24.87
C GLY A 139 -11.66 4.11 26.30
N GLN A 140 -11.08 4.83 27.27
CA GLN A 140 -11.49 4.82 28.68
C GLN A 140 -12.38 6.01 29.04
N ALA A 141 -12.32 7.10 28.26
CA ALA A 141 -13.31 8.17 28.29
C ALA A 141 -14.57 7.73 27.53
N GLY A 142 -15.48 7.04 28.24
CA GLY A 142 -16.74 6.57 27.67
C GLY A 142 -17.48 7.63 26.86
N GLN A 143 -18.13 7.19 25.77
CA GLN A 143 -18.88 8.01 24.82
C GLN A 143 -19.55 9.23 25.49
N PRO A 144 -19.26 10.48 25.06
CA PRO A 144 -20.15 11.57 25.41
C PRO A 144 -21.50 11.25 24.79
N ALA A 145 -22.50 11.07 25.65
CA ALA A 145 -23.89 11.02 25.24
C ALA A 145 -24.17 12.21 24.31
N ALA A 146 -24.83 11.94 23.19
CA ALA A 146 -25.22 12.94 22.20
C ALA A 146 -25.97 14.10 22.90
N GLY A 147 -25.23 15.16 23.21
CA GLY A 147 -25.74 16.43 23.72
C GLY A 147 -25.96 17.37 22.56
N ASP A 148 -27.18 17.90 22.49
CA ASP A 148 -27.68 18.86 21.51
C ASP A 148 -26.76 20.08 21.31
N GLY A 149 -26.74 20.58 20.08
CA GLY A 149 -25.78 21.55 19.57
C GLY A 149 -25.77 22.88 20.33
N GLY A 150 -24.59 23.26 20.80
CA GLY A 150 -24.24 24.61 21.21
C GLY A 150 -23.24 25.21 20.22
N GLU A 151 -23.68 26.23 19.52
CA GLU A 151 -22.93 27.03 18.56
C GLU A 151 -21.71 27.64 19.29
N ASN A 152 -20.50 27.37 18.77
CA ASN A 152 -19.17 27.75 19.31
C ASN A 152 -18.58 26.81 20.38
N GLY A 153 -18.16 25.61 19.96
CA GLY A 153 -17.36 24.70 20.79
C GLY A 153 -16.97 23.43 20.04
N ALA A 154 -16.20 23.55 18.96
CA ALA A 154 -15.76 22.42 18.17
C ALA A 154 -14.85 21.47 18.98
N GLY A 155 -15.41 20.38 19.50
CA GLY A 155 -14.74 19.10 19.76
C GLY A 155 -13.30 19.17 20.25
N LEU A 156 -13.04 19.92 21.32
CA LEU A 156 -11.83 19.73 22.10
C LEU A 156 -12.00 18.41 22.84
N GLY A 157 -11.18 17.41 22.50
CA GLY A 157 -11.09 16.18 23.29
C GLY A 157 -10.72 16.57 24.71
N VAL A 158 -11.68 16.48 25.62
CA VAL A 158 -11.48 16.66 27.05
C VAL A 158 -10.87 15.36 27.56
N TYR A 159 -9.64 15.41 28.05
CA TYR A 159 -9.05 14.30 28.77
C TYR A 159 -9.46 14.45 30.24
N LEU A 160 -10.13 13.43 30.76
CA LEU A 160 -10.53 13.37 32.16
C LEU A 160 -9.38 12.70 32.93
N ALA A 161 -8.78 13.42 33.89
CA ALA A 161 -7.98 12.81 34.93
C ALA A 161 -8.89 12.49 36.14
N ASP A 162 -8.65 11.35 36.79
CA ASP A 162 -9.44 10.72 37.86
C ASP A 162 -9.97 11.63 39.00
N ASP A 163 -11.02 11.12 39.65
CA ASP A 163 -11.90 11.54 40.79
C ASP A 163 -12.34 13.02 40.91
N ASP A 164 -11.52 13.99 40.52
CA ASP A 164 -11.79 15.43 40.71
C ASP A 164 -12.50 16.07 39.50
N GLY A 165 -12.56 15.36 38.37
CA GLY A 165 -13.27 15.79 37.16
C GLY A 165 -12.65 17.02 36.46
N GLU A 166 -11.37 17.30 36.67
CA GLU A 166 -10.72 18.44 36.02
C GLU A 166 -10.39 18.12 34.56
N ALA A 167 -11.05 18.84 33.65
CA ALA A 167 -10.83 18.75 32.22
C ALA A 167 -9.42 19.23 31.86
N LEU A 168 -8.52 18.31 31.50
CA LEU A 168 -7.19 18.69 31.04
C LEU A 168 -7.28 19.30 29.64
N SER A 169 -6.60 20.42 29.43
CA SER A 169 -6.47 21.01 28.11
C SER A 169 -5.53 20.17 27.23
N ALA A 170 -5.78 20.18 25.92
CA ALA A 170 -4.90 19.50 24.95
C ALA A 170 -3.47 20.04 24.99
N ASP A 171 -3.31 21.34 25.25
CA ASP A 171 -1.99 21.98 25.35
C ASP A 171 -1.22 21.52 26.60
N HIS A 172 -1.91 21.32 27.73
CA HIS A 172 -1.31 20.77 28.95
C HIS A 172 -0.77 19.37 28.70
N VAL A 173 -1.62 18.50 28.14
CA VAL A 173 -1.26 17.12 27.79
C VAL A 173 -0.05 17.10 26.85
N ASP A 174 -0.04 17.93 25.80
CA ASP A 174 1.09 17.99 24.85
C ASP A 174 2.38 18.45 25.53
N SER A 175 2.30 19.47 26.40
CA SER A 175 3.45 19.95 27.16
C SER A 175 4.04 18.87 28.07
N CYS A 176 3.18 18.11 28.77
CA CYS A 176 3.57 17.01 29.64
C CYS A 176 4.20 15.86 28.86
N PHE A 177 3.63 15.52 27.70
CA PHE A 177 4.20 14.52 26.79
C PHE A 177 5.57 14.93 26.22
N SER A 178 5.76 16.20 25.90
CA SER A 178 7.06 16.71 25.40
C SER A 178 8.15 16.67 26.47
N ARG A 179 7.76 16.90 27.74
CA ARG A 179 8.68 17.03 28.87
C ARG A 179 9.01 15.69 29.51
N TYR A 180 8.01 14.82 29.64
CA TYR A 180 8.13 13.55 30.35
C TYR A 180 7.76 12.39 29.45
N ARG A 181 8.77 11.59 29.10
CA ARG A 181 8.61 10.43 28.20
C ARG A 181 7.70 9.33 28.75
N SER A 182 7.46 9.32 30.06
CA SER A 182 6.67 8.35 30.81
C SER A 182 5.30 8.89 31.25
N TYR A 183 4.91 10.06 30.74
CA TYR A 183 3.62 10.68 31.04
C TYR A 183 2.46 9.82 30.55
N ARG A 184 1.39 9.80 31.36
CA ARG A 184 0.14 9.11 31.11
C ARG A 184 -0.99 10.13 31.20
N PRO A 185 -1.76 10.32 30.12
CA PRO A 185 -2.87 11.27 30.10
C PRO A 185 -4.08 10.78 30.89
N GLU A 186 -4.19 9.48 31.18
CA GLU A 186 -5.32 8.88 31.90
C GLU A 186 -5.37 9.33 33.38
N ASP A 187 -4.21 9.47 34.01
CA ASP A 187 -4.06 9.77 35.44
C ASP A 187 -3.26 11.07 35.69
N ASN A 188 -3.02 11.84 34.62
CA ASN A 188 -2.16 13.04 34.58
C ASN A 188 -0.77 12.83 35.23
N SER A 189 -0.24 11.61 35.25
CA SER A 189 0.98 11.29 36.01
C SER A 189 2.18 10.94 35.14
N TYR A 190 3.39 11.15 35.65
CA TYR A 190 4.64 10.75 35.01
C TYR A 190 5.60 10.04 35.99
N GLN A 191 6.52 9.23 35.45
CA GLN A 191 7.57 8.55 36.21
C GLN A 191 8.85 9.41 36.25
N PRO A 192 9.33 9.87 37.43
CA PRO A 192 10.58 10.61 37.55
C PRO A 192 11.80 9.75 37.22
N TYR A 193 12.85 10.38 36.66
CA TYR A 193 14.10 9.70 36.31
C TYR A 193 14.86 9.11 37.51
N SER A 194 14.62 9.63 38.72
CA SER A 194 15.20 9.13 39.96
C SER A 194 14.59 7.81 40.45
N GLY A 195 13.58 7.25 39.77
CA GLY A 195 13.03 5.93 40.08
C GLY A 195 12.05 5.88 41.26
N GLY A 196 11.37 7.00 41.58
CA GLY A 196 10.39 7.10 42.68
C GLY A 196 8.94 6.80 42.28
N PRO A 197 7.94 7.08 43.13
CA PRO A 197 6.53 7.00 42.74
C PRO A 197 6.19 7.99 41.61
N ARG A 198 5.12 7.71 40.87
CA ARG A 198 4.61 8.60 39.81
C ARG A 198 4.17 9.93 40.42
N ARG A 199 4.38 11.03 39.70
CA ARG A 199 4.02 12.39 40.12
C ARG A 199 3.04 13.02 39.14
N GLN A 200 2.15 13.86 39.65
CA GLN A 200 1.23 14.64 38.82
C GLN A 200 1.99 15.65 37.96
N CYS A 201 1.57 15.79 36.70
CA CYS A 201 2.05 16.83 35.80
C CYS A 201 1.27 18.12 36.06
N GLN A 202 1.99 19.19 36.38
CA GLN A 202 1.49 20.54 36.67
C GLN A 202 2.09 21.53 35.67
#